data_AF-A0A660UB89-F1
#
_entry.id   AF-A0A660UB89-F1
#
_cell.length_a   1.000
_cell.length_b   1.000
_cell.length_c   1.000
_cell.angle_alpha   90.00
_cell.angle_beta   90.00
_cell.angle_gamma   90.00
#
_symmetry.space_group_name_H-M   'P 1'
#
loop_
_entity.id
_entity.type
_entity.pdbx_description
1 polymer ?
#
loop_
_entity_poly.entity_id
_entity_poly.type
_entity_poly.pdbx_seq_one_letter_code
_entity_poly.pdbx_strand_id
1 'polypeptide(L)'
;MTTVAMNTTLPICQTFMGGPKTHKPKDPSADLGPMFREVVGTIFTLMDIYSPFWKRVKWSKPTSIFGFGLGETELPPPVNVNMELLYKKFKDGFKNYQDSWASILSEDVYRKLLEVKELNESFFDFPNYIWAKVLFDYAVAFKNNKGKRDELLNSLVPLYYGKVYSYALRVDDMTTKQAEEYIEEMCYIFEENKPYLIERWDRS
;
A
#
# COMPACT_ATOMS: atom_id res chain seq x y z
N MET A 1 -6.70 -12.54 -8.99
CA MET A 1 -8.07 -12.86 -9.48
C MET A 1 -9.07 -11.74 -9.19
N THR A 2 -9.08 -11.14 -8.00
CA THR A 2 -10.03 -10.06 -7.62
C THR A 2 -10.14 -8.93 -8.63
N THR A 3 -9.01 -8.32 -9.04
CA THR A 3 -9.03 -7.24 -10.05
C THR A 3 -9.61 -7.70 -11.38
N VAL A 4 -9.34 -8.94 -11.81
CA VAL A 4 -9.93 -9.49 -13.04
C VAL A 4 -11.44 -9.60 -12.89
N ALA A 5 -11.93 -10.18 -11.80
CA ALA A 5 -13.37 -10.28 -11.52
C ALA A 5 -14.04 -8.90 -11.51
N MET A 6 -13.44 -7.90 -10.86
CA MET A 6 -13.96 -6.53 -10.83
C MET A 6 -13.99 -5.84 -12.20
N ASN A 7 -13.17 -6.28 -13.14
CA ASN A 7 -13.17 -5.78 -14.52
C ASN A 7 -14.05 -6.63 -15.46
N THR A 8 -14.74 -7.65 -14.95
CA THR A 8 -15.82 -8.36 -15.66
C THR A 8 -17.18 -7.75 -15.31
N THR A 9 -18.21 -8.08 -16.08
CA THR A 9 -19.60 -7.65 -15.83
C THR A 9 -20.34 -8.54 -14.82
N LEU A 10 -19.63 -9.45 -14.13
CA LEU A 10 -20.23 -10.37 -13.18
C LEU A 10 -20.54 -9.68 -11.86
N PRO A 11 -21.71 -9.92 -11.24
CA PRO A 11 -22.00 -9.46 -9.89
C PRO A 11 -21.01 -10.03 -8.87
N ILE A 12 -20.55 -9.20 -7.94
CA ILE A 12 -19.66 -9.58 -6.84
C ILE A 12 -20.37 -9.24 -5.53
N CYS A 13 -20.30 -10.15 -4.56
CA CYS A 13 -20.74 -9.90 -3.19
C CYS A 13 -19.70 -10.40 -2.19
N GLN A 14 -19.73 -9.84 -0.98
CA GLN A 14 -19.01 -10.35 0.18
C GLN A 14 -19.97 -11.14 1.08
N THR A 15 -19.47 -12.10 1.85
CA THR A 15 -20.27 -12.86 2.82
C THR A 15 -19.47 -13.09 4.10
N PHE A 16 -20.14 -13.13 5.23
CA PHE A 16 -19.52 -13.51 6.51
C PHE A 16 -19.30 -15.02 6.56
N MET A 17 -18.16 -15.45 7.11
CA MET A 17 -17.77 -16.87 7.24
C MET A 17 -17.97 -17.43 8.66
N GLY A 18 -18.59 -16.66 9.57
CA GLY A 18 -18.95 -17.10 10.93
C GLY A 18 -17.81 -17.12 11.96
N GLY A 19 -16.55 -16.94 11.54
CA GLY A 19 -15.39 -16.84 12.44
C GLY A 19 -14.13 -16.38 11.70
N PRO A 20 -13.08 -15.98 12.43
CA PRO A 20 -11.82 -15.53 11.85
C PRO A 20 -11.07 -16.67 11.18
N LYS A 21 -10.29 -16.34 10.14
CA LYS A 21 -9.42 -17.32 9.48
C LYS A 21 -8.26 -17.70 10.40
N THR A 22 -8.27 -18.92 10.91
CA THR A 22 -7.17 -19.47 11.71
C THR A 22 -5.92 -19.70 10.86
N HIS A 23 -4.83 -19.01 11.19
CA HIS A 23 -3.52 -19.22 10.59
C HIS A 23 -2.41 -18.92 11.60
N LYS A 24 -1.21 -19.47 11.40
CA LYS A 24 -0.06 -19.15 12.26
C LYS A 24 0.30 -17.67 12.08
N PRO A 25 0.46 -16.89 13.17
CA PRO A 25 0.96 -15.54 13.09
C PRO A 25 2.31 -15.52 12.36
N LYS A 26 2.47 -14.63 11.39
CA LYS A 26 3.75 -14.36 10.73
C LYS A 26 4.23 -13.00 11.19
N ASP A 27 5.51 -12.90 11.54
CA ASP A 27 6.14 -11.60 11.80
C ASP A 27 6.23 -10.84 10.46
N PRO A 28 5.52 -9.72 10.30
CA PRO A 28 5.58 -8.92 9.09
C PRO A 28 7.01 -8.46 8.79
N SER A 29 7.82 -8.20 9.81
CA SER A 29 9.16 -7.64 9.66
C SER A 29 10.17 -8.62 9.01
N ALA A 30 9.92 -9.93 9.06
CA ALA A 30 10.81 -10.94 8.50
C ALA A 30 10.57 -11.22 7.00
N ASP A 31 9.30 -11.36 6.59
CA ASP A 31 8.92 -11.92 5.27
C ASP A 31 8.14 -10.96 4.36
N LEU A 32 7.98 -9.67 4.73
CA LEU A 32 7.14 -8.75 3.93
C LEU A 32 7.65 -8.49 2.51
N GLY A 33 8.97 -8.41 2.34
CA GLY A 33 9.58 -7.97 1.08
C GLY A 33 9.16 -8.81 -0.14
N PRO A 34 9.37 -10.14 -0.14
CA PRO A 34 8.98 -11.00 -1.26
C PRO A 34 7.48 -10.93 -1.58
N MET A 35 6.61 -11.08 -0.58
CA MET A 35 5.16 -11.05 -0.78
C MET A 35 4.69 -9.70 -1.32
N PHE A 36 5.21 -8.61 -0.77
CA PHE A 36 4.88 -7.26 -1.22
C PHE A 36 5.22 -7.05 -2.69
N ARG A 37 6.42 -7.48 -3.13
CA ARG A 37 6.84 -7.35 -4.55
C ARG A 37 5.89 -8.11 -5.48
N GLU A 38 5.53 -9.35 -5.14
CA GLU A 38 4.62 -10.16 -5.95
C GLU A 38 3.24 -9.51 -6.07
N VAL A 39 2.68 -9.05 -4.95
CA VAL A 39 1.36 -8.41 -4.90
C VAL A 39 1.38 -7.10 -5.67
N VAL A 40 2.32 -6.20 -5.38
CA VAL A 40 2.37 -4.87 -6.01
C VAL A 40 2.73 -4.97 -7.50
N GLY A 41 3.66 -5.87 -7.87
CA GLY A 41 3.97 -6.15 -9.27
C GLY A 41 2.75 -6.67 -10.05
N THR A 42 1.94 -7.52 -9.43
CA THR A 42 0.66 -7.97 -10.00
C THR A 42 -0.32 -6.81 -10.15
N ILE A 43 -0.46 -5.96 -9.14
CA ILE A 43 -1.34 -4.77 -9.18
C ILE A 43 -0.91 -3.84 -10.32
N PHE A 44 0.38 -3.46 -10.40
CA PHE A 44 0.88 -2.56 -11.44
C PHE A 44 0.73 -3.15 -12.85
N THR A 45 0.95 -4.46 -13.00
CA THR A 45 0.69 -5.16 -14.27
C THR A 45 -0.78 -5.06 -14.67
N LEU A 46 -1.70 -5.29 -13.73
CA LEU A 46 -3.14 -5.22 -14.00
C LEU A 46 -3.62 -3.77 -14.20
N MET A 47 -2.98 -2.79 -13.57
CA MET A 47 -3.23 -1.37 -13.85
C MET A 47 -2.90 -1.01 -15.31
N ASP A 48 -1.83 -1.55 -15.88
CA ASP A 48 -1.49 -1.35 -17.29
C ASP A 48 -2.60 -1.91 -18.20
N ILE A 49 -2.95 -3.17 -17.99
CA ILE A 49 -3.97 -3.91 -18.77
C ILE A 49 -5.35 -3.23 -18.70
N TYR A 50 -5.79 -2.83 -17.50
CA TYR A 50 -7.12 -2.29 -17.28
C TYR A 50 -7.17 -0.76 -17.23
N SER A 51 -6.15 -0.08 -17.74
CA SER A 51 -6.09 1.40 -17.78
C SER A 51 -7.27 2.09 -18.44
N PRO A 52 -7.89 1.57 -19.51
CA PRO A 52 -9.10 2.20 -20.05
C PRO A 52 -10.25 2.20 -19.04
N PHE A 53 -10.37 1.16 -18.21
CA PHE A 53 -11.45 1.02 -17.24
C PHE A 53 -11.20 1.86 -15.99
N TRP A 54 -10.09 1.63 -15.28
CA TRP A 54 -9.91 2.26 -13.98
C TRP A 54 -9.76 3.79 -14.09
N LYS A 55 -9.25 4.33 -15.21
CA LYS A 55 -9.17 5.79 -15.41
C LYS A 55 -10.54 6.48 -15.40
N ARG A 56 -11.61 5.79 -15.76
CA ARG A 56 -12.99 6.33 -15.77
C ARG A 56 -13.69 6.24 -14.41
N VAL A 57 -13.19 5.39 -13.52
CA VAL A 57 -13.73 5.23 -12.17
C VAL A 57 -13.28 6.42 -11.33
N LYS A 58 -14.21 7.14 -10.68
CA LYS A 58 -13.85 8.28 -9.81
C LYS A 58 -13.85 7.92 -8.32
N TRP A 59 -14.81 7.09 -7.91
CA TRP A 59 -15.09 6.77 -6.51
C TRP A 59 -15.30 5.27 -6.37
N SER A 60 -14.94 4.70 -5.23
CA SER A 60 -15.39 3.37 -4.85
C SER A 60 -16.89 3.37 -4.52
N LYS A 61 -17.48 2.17 -4.51
CA LYS A 61 -18.87 1.96 -4.09
C LYS A 61 -18.89 0.76 -3.14
N PRO A 62 -19.74 0.79 -2.10
CA PRO A 62 -19.95 -0.37 -1.26
C PRO A 62 -20.35 -1.59 -2.11
N THR A 63 -19.77 -2.75 -1.79
CA THR A 63 -20.16 -4.02 -2.41
C THR A 63 -21.34 -4.63 -1.67
N SER A 64 -22.15 -5.44 -2.36
CA SER A 64 -23.26 -6.14 -1.71
C SER A 64 -22.72 -7.13 -0.69
N ILE A 65 -23.29 -7.10 0.52
CA ILE A 65 -22.96 -8.05 1.59
C ILE A 65 -24.13 -9.02 1.73
N PHE A 66 -23.83 -10.31 1.63
CA PHE A 66 -24.78 -11.40 1.86
C PHE A 66 -24.67 -11.93 3.29
N GLY A 67 -25.82 -12.10 3.94
CA GLY A 67 -25.90 -12.53 5.34
C GLY A 67 -25.77 -11.38 6.33
N PHE A 68 -25.76 -11.72 7.62
CA PHE A 68 -25.65 -10.77 8.72
C PHE A 68 -24.37 -11.06 9.50
N GLY A 69 -23.59 -10.02 9.82
CA GLY A 69 -22.47 -10.16 10.73
C GLY A 69 -23.00 -10.47 12.12
N LEU A 70 -22.54 -11.56 12.74
CA LEU A 70 -22.94 -11.95 14.10
C LEU A 70 -22.29 -11.08 15.19
N GLY A 71 -21.65 -9.97 14.80
CA GLY A 71 -20.69 -9.24 15.61
C GLY A 71 -19.33 -9.96 15.63
N GLU A 72 -18.24 -9.21 15.48
CA GLU A 72 -16.91 -9.77 15.70
C GLU A 72 -16.75 -10.06 17.19
N THR A 73 -16.87 -11.33 17.56
CA THR A 73 -16.74 -11.77 18.96
C THR A 73 -15.32 -12.23 19.29
N GLU A 74 -14.53 -12.59 18.28
CA GLU A 74 -13.15 -13.04 18.43
C GLU A 74 -12.19 -11.99 17.86
N LEU A 75 -11.37 -11.41 18.75
CA LEU A 75 -10.26 -10.57 18.34
C LEU A 75 -9.21 -11.43 17.63
N PRO A 76 -8.61 -10.96 16.52
CA PRO A 76 -7.49 -11.65 15.91
C PRO A 76 -6.33 -11.77 16.92
N PRO A 77 -5.51 -12.82 16.81
CA PRO A 77 -4.36 -12.97 17.68
C PRO A 77 -3.41 -11.77 17.54
N PRO A 78 -2.76 -11.33 18.64
CA PRO A 78 -1.85 -10.20 18.58
C PRO A 78 -0.67 -10.51 17.65
N VAL A 79 -0.28 -9.52 16.86
CA VAL A 79 0.86 -9.60 15.95
C VAL A 79 2.02 -8.83 16.57
N ASN A 80 3.09 -9.53 16.94
CA ASN A 80 4.31 -8.87 17.40
C ASN A 80 5.11 -8.39 16.18
N VAL A 81 5.24 -7.08 16.04
CA VAL A 81 6.00 -6.44 14.97
C VAL A 81 7.36 -6.01 15.49
N ASN A 82 8.45 -6.42 14.84
CA ASN A 82 9.78 -5.91 15.18
C ASN A 82 9.96 -4.49 14.61
N MET A 83 9.65 -3.49 15.43
CA MET A 83 9.67 -2.06 15.08
C MET A 83 11.08 -1.56 14.75
N GLU A 84 12.08 -1.92 15.56
CA GLU A 84 13.49 -1.54 15.32
C GLU A 84 13.99 -2.05 13.96
N LEU A 85 13.64 -3.30 13.61
CA LEU A 85 14.02 -3.88 12.33
C LEU A 85 13.36 -3.18 11.14
N LEU A 86 12.09 -2.79 11.24
CA LEU A 86 11.40 -2.05 10.18
C LEU A 86 12.06 -0.68 9.94
N TYR A 87 12.29 0.08 11.02
CA TYR A 87 12.93 1.39 10.92
C TYR A 87 14.35 1.27 10.36
N LYS A 88 15.15 0.31 10.83
CA LYS A 88 16.48 0.03 10.30
C LYS A 88 16.44 -0.30 8.80
N LYS A 89 15.55 -1.20 8.36
CA LYS A 89 15.41 -1.58 6.95
C LYS A 89 14.99 -0.41 6.06
N PHE A 90 14.13 0.48 6.57
CA PHE A 90 13.78 1.74 5.89
C PHE A 90 15.02 2.64 5.72
N LYS A 91 15.76 2.90 6.81
CA LYS A 91 16.96 3.74 6.78
C LYS A 91 18.06 3.16 5.90
N ASP A 92 18.29 1.85 5.94
CA ASP A 92 19.25 1.16 5.07
C ASP A 92 18.86 1.26 3.59
N GLY A 93 17.56 1.38 3.27
CA GLY A 93 17.08 1.64 1.91
C GLY A 93 17.67 2.90 1.28
N PHE A 94 17.86 3.98 2.04
CA PHE A 94 18.49 5.21 1.52
C PHE A 94 19.96 5.02 1.13
N LYS A 95 20.66 4.04 1.69
CA LYS A 95 22.06 3.76 1.29
C LYS A 95 22.13 3.16 -0.11
N ASN A 96 21.10 2.41 -0.50
CA ASN A 96 21.12 1.59 -1.71
C ASN A 96 20.26 2.15 -2.85
N TYR A 97 19.20 2.90 -2.55
CA TYR A 97 18.16 3.25 -3.51
C TYR A 97 17.87 4.75 -3.63
N GLN A 98 18.58 5.62 -2.90
CA GLN A 98 18.30 7.06 -2.91
C GLN A 98 18.35 7.67 -4.33
N ASP A 99 19.36 7.33 -5.13
CA ASP A 99 19.48 7.81 -6.52
C ASP A 99 18.36 7.25 -7.41
N SER A 100 17.97 5.99 -7.18
CA SER A 100 16.85 5.37 -7.87
C SER A 100 15.55 6.12 -7.55
N TRP A 101 15.29 6.42 -6.28
CA TRP A 101 14.12 7.17 -5.85
C TRP A 101 14.08 8.58 -6.42
N ALA A 102 15.22 9.27 -6.50
CA ALA A 102 15.32 10.59 -7.14
C ALA A 102 14.92 10.56 -8.63
N SER A 103 15.17 9.44 -9.32
CA SER A 103 14.79 9.27 -10.74
C SER A 103 13.35 8.80 -10.97
N ILE A 104 12.76 8.08 -10.00
CA ILE A 104 11.42 7.50 -10.12
C ILE A 104 10.36 8.50 -9.65
N LEU A 105 10.60 9.12 -8.49
CA LEU A 105 9.62 9.96 -7.82
C LEU A 105 9.61 11.36 -8.41
N SER A 106 8.45 11.99 -8.43
CA SER A 106 8.38 13.43 -8.68
C SER A 106 9.17 14.22 -7.64
N GLU A 107 9.70 15.38 -8.02
CA GLU A 107 10.57 16.20 -7.17
C GLU A 107 9.94 16.50 -5.80
N ASP A 108 8.66 16.89 -5.78
CA ASP A 108 7.95 17.17 -4.53
C ASP A 108 7.82 15.95 -3.62
N VAL A 109 7.53 14.77 -4.20
CA VAL A 109 7.42 13.51 -3.45
C VAL A 109 8.78 13.08 -2.92
N TYR A 110 9.83 13.21 -3.73
CA TYR A 110 11.20 12.90 -3.31
C TYR A 110 11.69 13.81 -2.19
N ARG A 111 11.46 15.13 -2.28
CA ARG A 111 11.82 16.08 -1.21
C ARG A 111 11.10 15.73 0.10
N LYS A 112 9.82 15.38 0.03
CA LYS A 112 9.06 14.95 1.21
C LYS A 112 9.56 13.63 1.78
N LEU A 113 9.97 12.70 0.93
CA LEU A 113 10.62 11.46 1.38
C LEU A 113 11.94 11.73 2.12
N LEU A 114 12.72 12.73 1.69
CA LEU A 114 13.91 13.17 2.42
C LEU A 114 13.57 13.78 3.77
N GLU A 115 12.48 14.55 3.90
CA GLU A 115 12.02 15.05 5.21
C GLU A 115 11.66 13.89 6.15
N VAL A 116 10.94 12.87 5.65
CA VAL A 116 10.57 11.67 6.42
C VAL A 116 11.81 10.91 6.90
N LYS A 117 12.87 10.85 6.09
CA LYS A 117 14.15 10.23 6.46
C LYS A 117 14.75 10.85 7.72
N GLU A 118 14.60 12.16 7.92
CA GLU A 118 15.24 12.90 9.03
C GLU A 118 14.46 12.80 10.34
N LEU A 119 13.23 12.28 10.31
CA LEU A 119 12.45 12.04 11.53
C LEU A 119 13.11 10.94 12.37
N ASN A 120 13.10 11.14 13.68
CA ASN A 120 13.52 10.12 14.63
C ASN A 120 12.44 9.06 14.84
N GLU A 121 12.81 7.95 15.47
CA GLU A 121 11.93 6.79 15.67
C GLU A 121 10.61 7.12 16.39
N SER A 122 10.67 8.01 17.39
CA SER A 122 9.52 8.34 18.25
C SER A 122 8.52 9.30 17.61
N PHE A 123 8.95 10.13 16.65
CA PHE A 123 8.09 11.07 15.92
C PHE A 123 7.99 10.72 14.43
N PHE A 124 8.34 9.48 14.07
CA PHE A 124 8.32 9.04 12.70
C PHE A 124 6.88 9.04 12.17
N ASP A 125 6.66 9.74 11.07
CA ASP A 125 5.41 9.72 10.33
C ASP A 125 5.73 9.59 8.86
N PHE A 126 5.11 8.62 8.18
CA PHE A 126 5.15 8.51 6.74
C PHE A 126 3.76 8.83 6.18
N PRO A 127 3.53 10.11 5.78
CA PRO A 127 2.19 10.60 5.51
C PRO A 127 1.48 9.82 4.42
N ASN A 128 0.19 9.54 4.64
CA ASN A 128 -0.63 8.75 3.72
C ASN A 128 -0.67 9.32 2.30
N TYR A 129 -0.71 10.64 2.16
CA TYR A 129 -0.71 11.31 0.86
C TYR A 129 0.62 11.14 0.10
N ILE A 130 1.75 11.11 0.82
CA ILE A 130 3.06 10.82 0.23
C ILE A 130 3.13 9.37 -0.20
N TRP A 131 2.67 8.45 0.64
CA TRP A 131 2.61 7.04 0.31
C TRP A 131 1.78 6.76 -0.95
N ALA A 132 0.61 7.40 -1.07
CA ALA A 132 -0.22 7.30 -2.28
C ALA A 132 0.55 7.74 -3.54
N LYS A 133 1.19 8.92 -3.49
CA LYS A 133 1.95 9.44 -4.62
C LYS A 133 3.19 8.62 -4.95
N VAL A 134 3.89 8.07 -3.95
CA VAL A 134 4.98 7.10 -4.16
C VAL A 134 4.46 5.92 -4.97
N LEU A 135 3.36 5.28 -4.56
CA LEU A 135 2.82 4.14 -5.31
C LEU A 135 2.37 4.53 -6.72
N PHE A 136 1.82 5.73 -6.91
CA PHE A 136 1.46 6.24 -8.24
C PHE A 136 2.67 6.48 -9.14
N ASP A 137 3.72 7.10 -8.63
CA ASP A 137 5.00 7.27 -9.35
C ASP A 137 5.61 5.92 -9.74
N TYR A 138 5.60 4.96 -8.82
CA TYR A 138 6.07 3.61 -9.10
C TYR A 138 5.21 2.87 -10.13
N ALA A 139 3.88 3.04 -10.10
CA ALA A 139 2.99 2.43 -11.09
C ALA A 139 3.32 2.93 -12.51
N VAL A 140 3.56 4.24 -12.66
CA VAL A 140 3.98 4.86 -13.93
C VAL A 140 5.37 4.37 -14.35
N ALA A 141 6.35 4.37 -13.44
CA ALA A 141 7.68 3.88 -13.73
C ALA A 141 7.69 2.40 -14.14
N PHE A 142 6.87 1.56 -13.48
CA PHE A 142 6.74 0.14 -13.75
C PHE A 142 6.10 -0.17 -15.11
N LYS A 143 5.11 0.64 -15.51
CA LYS A 143 4.51 0.61 -16.86
C LYS A 143 5.59 0.89 -17.92
N ASN A 144 6.37 1.96 -17.72
CA ASN A 144 7.32 2.46 -18.70
C ASN A 144 8.63 1.66 -18.80
N ASN A 145 9.03 0.96 -17.74
CA ASN A 145 10.33 0.30 -17.67
C ASN A 145 10.20 -1.22 -17.55
N LYS A 146 9.62 -1.87 -18.58
CA LYS A 146 9.35 -3.32 -18.57
C LYS A 146 10.59 -4.18 -18.26
N GLY A 147 11.78 -3.76 -18.68
CA GLY A 147 13.04 -4.48 -18.44
C GLY A 147 13.65 -4.31 -17.03
N LYS A 148 13.15 -3.39 -16.20
CA LYS A 148 13.68 -3.07 -14.86
C LYS A 148 12.64 -3.23 -13.75
N ARG A 149 11.56 -3.98 -14.01
CA ARG A 149 10.43 -4.14 -13.08
C ARG A 149 10.85 -4.70 -11.73
N ASP A 150 11.75 -5.68 -11.71
CA ASP A 150 12.23 -6.27 -10.46
C ASP A 150 13.08 -5.28 -9.65
N GLU A 151 13.96 -4.51 -10.32
CA GLU A 151 14.75 -3.46 -9.66
C GLU A 151 13.86 -2.39 -9.04
N LEU A 152 12.82 -1.95 -9.74
CA LEU A 152 11.81 -1.01 -9.23
C LEU A 152 11.08 -1.59 -8.01
N LEU A 153 10.58 -2.82 -8.09
CA LEU A 153 9.88 -3.44 -6.97
C LEU A 153 10.82 -3.64 -5.76
N ASN A 154 12.09 -3.96 -6.00
CA ASN A 154 13.10 -4.06 -4.94
C ASN A 154 13.35 -2.72 -4.24
N SER A 155 13.44 -1.63 -4.99
CA SER A 155 13.66 -0.30 -4.42
C SER A 155 12.44 0.25 -3.70
N LEU A 156 11.24 -0.25 -3.97
CA LEU A 156 10.02 0.12 -3.25
C LEU A 156 9.91 -0.53 -1.85
N VAL A 157 10.51 -1.71 -1.66
CA VAL A 157 10.38 -2.49 -0.42
C VAL A 157 10.84 -1.71 0.83
N PRO A 158 11.98 -0.99 0.85
CA PRO A 158 12.36 -0.20 2.01
C PRO A 158 11.35 0.90 2.38
N LEU A 159 10.74 1.55 1.38
CA LEU A 159 9.69 2.55 1.61
C LEU A 159 8.46 1.91 2.25
N TYR A 160 8.13 0.70 1.85
CA TYR A 160 7.05 -0.06 2.46
C TYR A 160 7.33 -0.42 3.93
N TYR A 161 8.57 -0.79 4.29
CA TYR A 161 8.93 -0.97 5.70
C TYR A 161 8.73 0.31 6.52
N GLY A 162 9.13 1.46 5.97
CA GLY A 162 8.84 2.76 6.59
C GLY A 162 7.34 2.99 6.75
N LYS A 163 6.53 2.61 5.75
CA LYS A 163 5.08 2.78 5.85
C LYS A 163 4.45 1.89 6.91
N VAL A 164 4.89 0.63 7.01
CA VAL A 164 4.41 -0.32 8.02
C VAL A 164 4.82 0.15 9.42
N TYR A 165 6.04 0.64 9.59
CA TYR A 165 6.50 1.23 10.84
C TYR A 165 5.64 2.43 11.26
N SER A 166 5.41 3.38 10.35
CA SER A 166 4.53 4.54 10.63
C SER A 166 3.08 4.12 10.94
N TYR A 167 2.55 3.11 10.26
CA TYR A 167 1.23 2.57 10.54
C TYR A 167 1.17 1.93 11.92
N ALA A 168 2.14 1.08 12.27
CA ALA A 168 2.20 0.40 13.55
C ALA A 168 2.28 1.39 14.73
N LEU A 169 3.08 2.46 14.61
CA LEU A 169 3.10 3.55 15.61
C LEU A 169 1.74 4.25 15.74
N ARG A 170 1.03 4.43 14.64
CA ARG A 170 -0.24 5.16 14.62
C ARG A 170 -1.35 4.39 15.30
N VAL A 171 -1.40 3.07 15.11
CA VAL A 171 -2.51 2.22 15.55
C VAL A 171 -2.29 1.52 16.89
N ASP A 172 -1.13 1.73 17.53
CA ASP A 172 -0.76 1.05 18.78
C ASP A 172 -1.82 1.23 19.90
N ASP A 173 -2.35 2.44 20.03
CA ASP A 173 -3.40 2.77 21.01
C ASP A 173 -4.84 2.74 20.43
N MET A 174 -5.01 2.22 19.20
CA MET A 174 -6.31 2.17 18.54
C MET A 174 -7.03 0.84 18.78
N THR A 175 -8.35 0.90 18.91
CA THR A 175 -9.20 -0.29 18.77
C THR A 175 -9.18 -0.82 17.34
N THR A 176 -9.53 -2.09 17.13
CA THR A 176 -9.66 -2.68 15.78
C THR A 176 -10.52 -1.82 14.85
N LYS A 177 -11.67 -1.36 15.34
CA LYS A 177 -12.57 -0.48 14.58
C LYS A 177 -11.91 0.84 14.17
N GLN A 178 -11.18 1.49 15.08
CA GLN A 178 -10.47 2.73 14.76
C GLN A 178 -9.34 2.51 13.75
N ALA A 179 -8.65 1.37 13.84
CA ALA A 179 -7.63 1.00 12.87
C ALA A 179 -8.22 0.72 11.48
N GLU A 180 -9.42 0.14 11.39
CA GLU A 180 -10.17 -0.03 10.15
C GLU A 180 -10.63 1.32 9.57
N GLU A 181 -11.19 2.20 10.41
CA GLU A 181 -11.55 3.58 10.01
C GLU A 181 -10.34 4.33 9.46
N TYR A 182 -9.17 4.20 10.10
CA TYR A 182 -7.92 4.79 9.61
C TYR A 182 -7.48 4.22 8.25
N ILE A 183 -7.68 2.93 7.99
CA ILE A 183 -7.42 2.33 6.67
C ILE A 183 -8.40 2.89 5.62
N GLU A 184 -9.67 3.07 5.97
CA GLU A 184 -10.66 3.64 5.06
C GLU A 184 -10.32 5.11 4.72
N GLU A 185 -9.86 5.89 5.69
CA GLU A 185 -9.31 7.24 5.45
C GLU A 185 -8.13 7.22 4.48
N MET A 186 -7.23 6.22 4.61
CA MET A 186 -6.16 6.03 3.64
C MET A 186 -6.70 5.75 2.24
N CYS A 187 -7.75 4.94 2.10
CA CYS A 187 -8.39 4.68 0.81
C CYS A 187 -8.96 5.97 0.18
N TYR A 188 -9.63 6.82 0.96
CA TYR A 188 -10.09 8.12 0.47
C TYR A 188 -8.95 9.00 -0.03
N ILE A 189 -7.82 9.03 0.66
CA ILE A 189 -6.64 9.80 0.21
C ILE A 189 -6.15 9.31 -1.16
N PHE A 190 -6.19 8.00 -1.44
CA PHE A 190 -5.84 7.48 -2.77
C PHE A 190 -6.85 7.92 -3.85
N GLU A 191 -8.14 7.92 -3.54
CA GLU A 191 -9.18 8.37 -4.45
C GLU A 191 -9.05 9.86 -4.77
N GLU A 192 -8.89 10.70 -3.74
CA GLU A 192 -8.71 12.14 -3.89
C GLU A 192 -7.46 12.50 -4.68
N ASN A 193 -6.36 11.74 -4.51
CA ASN A 193 -5.11 11.97 -5.21
C ASN A 193 -5.03 11.27 -6.57
N LYS A 194 -6.05 10.53 -6.99
CA LYS A 194 -6.08 9.85 -8.29
C LYS A 194 -5.84 10.77 -9.51
N PRO A 195 -6.28 12.05 -9.54
CA PRO A 195 -5.95 12.95 -10.63
C PRO A 195 -4.44 13.08 -10.89
N TYR A 196 -3.61 13.04 -9.84
CA TYR A 196 -2.14 13.02 -9.97
C TYR A 196 -1.65 11.79 -10.74
N LEU A 197 -2.20 10.60 -10.42
CA LEU A 197 -1.89 9.37 -11.16
C LEU A 197 -2.30 9.52 -12.64
N ILE A 198 -3.52 9.98 -12.92
CA ILE A 198 -4.02 10.12 -14.30
C ILE A 198 -3.13 11.07 -15.12
N GLU A 199 -2.82 12.24 -14.58
CA GLU A 199 -1.97 13.24 -15.25
C GLU A 199 -0.61 12.65 -15.63
N ARG A 200 0.03 11.92 -14.71
CA ARG A 200 1.35 11.33 -14.95
C ARG A 200 1.27 10.13 -15.87
N TRP A 201 0.25 9.28 -15.71
CA TRP A 201 0.03 8.09 -16.53
C TRP A 201 -0.19 8.40 -18.01
N ASP A 202 -0.86 9.51 -18.30
CA ASP A 202 -1.16 9.92 -19.68
C ASP A 202 -0.01 10.72 -20.32
N ARG A 203 0.89 11.31 -19.51
CA ARG A 203 2.13 11.94 -20.00
C ARG A 203 3.28 10.96 -20.25
N SER A 204 3.19 9.77 -19.67
CA SER A 204 4.23 8.74 -19.61
C SER A 204 4.20 7.74 -20.76
#